data_AF-A0A662SVM3-F1
#
_entry.id   AF-A0A662SVM3-F1
#
_cell.length_a   1.000
_cell.length_b   1.000
_cell.length_c   1.000
_cell.angle_alpha   90.00
_cell.angle_beta   90.00
_cell.angle_gamma   90.00
#
_symmetry.space_group_name_H-M   'P 1'
#
loop_
_entity.id
_entity.type
_entity.pdbx_description
1 polymer ?
#
loop_
_entity_poly.entity_id
_entity_poly.type
_entity_poly.pdbx_seq_one_letter_code
_entity_poly.pdbx_strand_id
1 'polypeptide(L)'
;MATHPESDLEYWEMVDRDLKEAEKLLEHGSTRAAVITAMIAVEKSLRIALGVGDLKQAELLDLMHFAKRENVWLPAWKELKKWRYIRNMCLHAFYTPTRREAEKAIEFARFFTEKAKGMNVAEKVKKKAKKHFRKLEGSYRKTIMLTDRIFIAGALIFLAGWLMLLHLTLTMPHPALPWKLRFLFSMAAIPAGLGACILSLLEKWERKAPEV
;
A
#
# COMPACT_ATOMS: atom_id res chain seq x y z
N MET A 1 7.41 3.87 -29.08
CA MET A 1 7.16 2.61 -28.35
C MET A 1 5.66 2.40 -28.36
N ALA A 2 5.22 1.32 -29.00
CA ALA A 2 3.82 0.96 -29.11
C ALA A 2 3.23 0.79 -27.71
N THR A 3 2.13 1.48 -27.44
CA THR A 3 1.13 1.04 -26.45
C THR A 3 0.73 -0.37 -26.88
N HIS A 4 1.03 -1.41 -26.11
CA HIS A 4 0.60 -2.77 -26.45
C HIS A 4 -0.92 -2.82 -26.29
N PRO A 5 -1.72 -2.84 -27.38
CA PRO A 5 -3.17 -2.79 -27.28
C PRO A 5 -3.74 -4.03 -26.55
N GLU A 6 -3.00 -5.14 -26.56
CA GLU A 6 -3.33 -6.37 -25.83
C GLU A 6 -3.25 -6.19 -24.31
N SER A 7 -2.32 -5.37 -23.79
CA SER A 7 -2.23 -5.13 -22.34
C SER A 7 -3.37 -4.26 -21.84
N ASP A 8 -3.79 -3.26 -22.62
CA ASP A 8 -4.87 -2.37 -22.20
C ASP A 8 -6.22 -3.11 -22.17
N LEU A 9 -6.46 -4.04 -23.10
CA LEU A 9 -7.63 -4.91 -23.10
C LEU A 9 -7.67 -5.78 -21.83
N GLU A 10 -6.56 -6.44 -21.50
CA GLU A 10 -6.44 -7.26 -20.28
C GLU A 10 -6.72 -6.43 -19.01
N TYR A 11 -6.22 -5.19 -18.95
CA TYR A 11 -6.48 -4.31 -17.81
C TYR A 11 -7.95 -3.88 -17.72
N TRP A 12 -8.65 -3.68 -18.84
CA TRP A 12 -10.09 -3.39 -18.83
C TRP A 12 -10.92 -4.60 -18.38
N GLU A 13 -10.54 -5.82 -18.78
CA GLU A 13 -11.17 -7.04 -18.25
C GLU A 13 -11.00 -7.18 -16.73
N MET A 14 -9.84 -6.75 -16.19
CA MET A 14 -9.64 -6.69 -14.75
C MET A 14 -10.56 -5.66 -14.07
N VAL A 15 -10.78 -4.50 -14.68
CA VAL A 15 -11.73 -3.48 -14.17
C VAL A 15 -13.15 -4.04 -14.13
N ASP A 16 -13.58 -4.72 -15.19
CA ASP A 16 -14.93 -5.31 -15.26
C ASP A 16 -15.09 -6.45 -14.23
N ARG A 17 -14.03 -7.22 -13.99
CA ARG A 17 -13.99 -8.25 -12.94
C ARG A 17 -14.15 -7.64 -11.55
N ASP A 18 -13.45 -6.56 -11.25
CA ASP A 18 -13.56 -5.87 -9.96
C ASP A 18 -14.97 -5.29 -9.75
N LEU A 19 -15.59 -4.74 -10.80
CA LEU A 19 -16.96 -4.24 -10.71
C LEU A 19 -17.96 -5.37 -10.38
N LYS A 20 -17.84 -6.52 -11.06
CA LYS A 20 -18.66 -7.71 -10.77
C LYS A 20 -18.41 -8.24 -9.35
N GLU A 21 -17.17 -8.20 -8.89
CA GLU A 21 -16.83 -8.63 -7.54
C GLU A 21 -17.40 -7.68 -6.48
N ALA A 22 -17.38 -6.37 -6.73
CA ALA A 22 -18.00 -5.39 -5.84
C ALA A 22 -19.50 -5.64 -5.66
N GLU A 23 -20.21 -6.01 -6.73
CA GLU A 23 -21.62 -6.39 -6.66
C GLU A 23 -21.85 -7.66 -5.84
N LYS A 24 -21.06 -8.71 -6.09
CA LYS A 24 -21.14 -9.94 -5.30
C LYS A 24 -20.90 -9.66 -3.82
N LEU A 25 -19.89 -8.87 -3.48
CA LEU A 25 -19.60 -8.50 -2.09
C LEU A 25 -20.79 -7.79 -1.44
N LEU A 26 -21.49 -6.93 -2.19
CA LEU A 26 -22.69 -6.27 -1.71
C LEU A 26 -23.85 -7.25 -1.50
N GLU A 27 -24.06 -8.21 -2.41
CA GLU A 27 -25.07 -9.26 -2.28
C GLU A 27 -24.84 -10.11 -1.02
N HIS A 28 -23.58 -10.40 -0.70
CA HIS A 28 -23.16 -11.11 0.52
C HIS A 28 -23.17 -10.22 1.79
N GLY A 29 -23.62 -8.97 1.70
CA GLY A 29 -23.75 -8.04 2.83
C GLY A 29 -22.45 -7.33 3.24
N SER A 30 -21.36 -7.50 2.49
CA SER A 30 -20.05 -6.90 2.79
C SER A 30 -19.93 -5.49 2.21
N THR A 31 -20.66 -4.52 2.77
CA THR A 31 -20.75 -3.14 2.22
C THR A 31 -19.40 -2.43 2.15
N ARG A 32 -18.51 -2.61 3.15
CA ARG A 32 -17.15 -2.03 3.14
C ARG A 32 -16.31 -2.58 2.00
N ALA A 33 -16.27 -3.90 1.86
CA ALA A 33 -15.50 -4.57 0.81
C ALA A 33 -16.03 -4.20 -0.58
N ALA A 34 -17.36 -4.09 -0.74
CA ALA A 34 -17.98 -3.63 -1.98
C ALA A 34 -17.52 -2.22 -2.37
N VAL A 35 -17.54 -1.25 -1.43
CA VAL A 35 -17.08 0.13 -1.70
C VAL A 35 -15.59 0.18 -2.05
N ILE A 36 -14.76 -0.56 -1.31
CA ILE A 36 -13.31 -0.61 -1.57
C ILE A 36 -13.06 -1.16 -2.98
N THR A 37 -13.69 -2.29 -3.32
CA THR A 37 -13.52 -2.97 -4.60
C THR A 37 -14.03 -2.12 -5.77
N ALA A 38 -15.18 -1.46 -5.62
CA ALA A 38 -15.69 -0.53 -6.62
C ALA A 38 -14.72 0.63 -6.88
N MET A 39 -14.09 1.15 -5.83
CA MET A 39 -13.12 2.25 -5.98
C MET A 39 -11.74 1.79 -6.46
N ILE A 40 -11.39 0.51 -6.30
CA ILE A 40 -10.22 -0.09 -6.96
C ILE A 40 -10.45 -0.15 -8.48
N ALA A 41 -11.65 -0.50 -8.93
CA ALA A 41 -12.00 -0.46 -10.35
C ALA A 41 -11.84 0.96 -10.95
N VAL A 42 -12.29 1.99 -10.21
CA VAL A 42 -12.08 3.41 -10.56
C VAL A 42 -10.59 3.74 -10.66
N GLU A 43 -9.79 3.34 -9.68
CA GLU A 43 -8.33 3.57 -9.69
C GLU A 43 -7.65 2.92 -10.89
N LYS A 44 -7.94 1.64 -11.15
CA LYS A 44 -7.39 0.91 -12.30
C LYS A 44 -7.79 1.56 -13.62
N SER A 45 -9.06 1.95 -13.79
CA SER A 45 -9.51 2.64 -15.00
C SER A 45 -8.78 3.96 -15.25
N LEU A 46 -8.48 4.71 -14.18
CA LEU A 46 -7.72 5.95 -14.28
C LEU A 46 -6.24 5.70 -14.61
N ARG A 47 -5.64 4.61 -14.10
CA ARG A 47 -4.27 4.19 -14.50
C ARG A 47 -4.20 3.90 -15.99
N ILE A 48 -5.18 3.15 -16.51
CA ILE A 48 -5.25 2.82 -17.95
C ILE A 48 -5.40 4.10 -18.77
N ALA A 49 -6.36 4.97 -18.41
CA ALA A 49 -6.60 6.23 -19.11
C ALA A 49 -5.36 7.14 -19.16
N LEU A 50 -4.57 7.18 -18.08
CA LEU A 50 -3.33 7.96 -17.98
C LEU A 50 -2.09 7.26 -18.58
N GLY A 51 -2.22 6.03 -19.11
CA GLY A 51 -1.12 5.28 -19.73
C GLY A 51 -0.11 4.70 -18.74
N VAL A 52 -0.58 4.39 -17.52
CA VAL A 52 0.21 3.82 -16.41
C VAL A 52 -0.43 2.55 -15.83
N GLY A 53 -1.17 1.80 -16.64
CA GLY A 53 -1.80 0.53 -16.24
C GLY A 53 -0.83 -0.49 -15.65
N ASP A 54 0.44 -0.47 -16.10
CA ASP A 54 1.52 -1.33 -15.63
C ASP A 54 2.02 -1.00 -14.21
N LEU A 55 1.70 0.19 -13.68
CA LEU A 55 2.28 0.70 -12.43
C LEU A 55 1.29 0.54 -11.26
N LYS A 56 1.43 -0.56 -10.51
CA LYS A 56 0.55 -0.91 -9.38
C LYS A 56 0.63 0.07 -8.20
N GLN A 57 1.70 0.85 -8.10
CA GLN A 57 1.94 1.77 -6.97
C GLN A 57 1.34 3.17 -7.18
N ALA A 58 0.69 3.44 -8.32
CA ALA A 58 0.07 4.74 -8.56
C ALA A 58 -1.31 4.81 -7.88
N GLU A 59 -1.38 5.25 -6.64
CA GLU A 59 -2.64 5.35 -5.89
C GLU A 59 -3.63 6.36 -6.51
N LEU A 60 -4.92 6.15 -6.26
CA LEU A 60 -6.00 7.02 -6.76
C LEU A 60 -5.75 8.51 -6.44
N LEU A 61 -5.24 8.83 -5.25
CA LEU A 61 -4.95 10.20 -4.85
C LEU A 61 -3.91 10.87 -5.76
N ASP A 62 -2.81 10.16 -6.01
CA ASP A 62 -1.71 10.68 -6.83
C ASP A 62 -2.14 10.83 -8.29
N LEU A 63 -2.91 9.85 -8.80
CA LEU A 63 -3.49 9.93 -10.14
C LEU A 63 -4.41 11.15 -10.29
N MET A 64 -5.26 11.42 -9.30
CA MET A 64 -6.13 12.61 -9.28
C MET A 64 -5.33 13.92 -9.25
N HIS A 65 -4.27 14.00 -8.44
CA HIS A 65 -3.43 15.19 -8.36
C HIS A 65 -2.62 15.40 -9.64
N PHE A 66 -2.11 14.33 -10.23
CA PHE A 66 -1.42 14.37 -11.51
C PHE A 66 -2.35 14.86 -12.62
N ALA A 67 -3.54 14.26 -12.76
CA ALA A 67 -4.53 14.66 -13.75
C ALA A 67 -4.90 16.14 -13.63
N LYS A 68 -5.14 16.62 -12.40
CA LYS A 68 -5.42 18.05 -12.15
C LYS A 68 -4.25 18.95 -12.57
N ARG A 69 -3.01 18.57 -12.24
CA ARG A 69 -1.81 19.35 -12.58
C ARG A 69 -1.60 19.47 -14.08
N GLU A 70 -1.90 18.40 -14.82
CA GLU A 70 -1.76 18.35 -16.28
C GLU A 70 -3.02 18.79 -17.03
N ASN A 71 -4.01 19.37 -16.33
CA ASN A 71 -5.30 19.81 -16.89
C ASN A 71 -6.07 18.69 -17.62
N VAL A 72 -5.88 17.44 -17.20
CA VAL A 72 -6.69 16.32 -17.67
C VAL A 72 -8.06 16.40 -17.02
N TRP A 73 -9.10 16.48 -17.84
CA TRP A 73 -10.48 16.45 -17.35
C TRP A 73 -10.80 15.10 -16.72
N LEU A 74 -11.42 15.11 -15.53
CA LEU A 74 -11.84 13.91 -14.82
C LEU A 74 -13.36 13.89 -14.65
N PRO A 75 -14.01 12.74 -14.89
CA PRO A 75 -15.46 12.59 -14.70
C PRO A 75 -15.85 12.86 -13.25
N ALA A 76 -16.92 13.64 -13.05
CA ALA A 76 -17.58 13.83 -11.76
C ALA A 76 -16.61 14.11 -10.58
N TRP A 77 -15.67 15.05 -10.75
CA TRP A 77 -14.59 15.35 -9.80
C TRP A 77 -15.02 15.49 -8.32
N LYS A 78 -16.17 16.13 -8.06
CA LYS A 78 -16.71 16.28 -6.69
C LYS A 78 -17.09 14.94 -6.08
N GLU A 79 -17.73 14.06 -6.86
CA GLU A 79 -18.13 12.73 -6.42
C GLU A 79 -16.92 11.80 -6.31
N LEU A 80 -15.96 11.89 -7.22
CA LEU A 80 -14.71 11.14 -7.13
C LEU A 80 -13.99 11.43 -5.80
N LYS A 81 -13.91 12.71 -5.38
CA LYS A 81 -13.36 13.09 -4.08
C LYS A 81 -14.14 12.49 -2.92
N LYS A 82 -15.47 12.53 -2.97
CA LYS A 82 -16.35 11.97 -1.94
C LYS A 82 -16.09 10.47 -1.79
N TRP A 83 -16.13 9.72 -2.89
CA TRP A 83 -15.96 8.27 -2.83
C TRP A 83 -14.54 7.84 -2.49
N ARG A 84 -13.51 8.59 -2.91
CA ARG A 84 -12.13 8.41 -2.43
C ARG A 84 -12.05 8.56 -0.91
N TYR A 85 -12.69 9.59 -0.34
CA TYR A 85 -12.73 9.79 1.11
C TYR A 85 -13.42 8.61 1.81
N ILE A 86 -14.58 8.19 1.33
CA ILE A 86 -15.32 7.05 1.89
C ILE A 86 -14.49 5.76 1.80
N ARG A 87 -13.85 5.47 0.66
CA ARG A 87 -12.92 4.33 0.51
C ARG A 87 -11.85 4.36 1.59
N ASN A 88 -11.21 5.51 1.79
CA ASN A 88 -10.14 5.65 2.79
C ASN A 88 -10.65 5.38 4.22
N MET A 89 -11.84 5.88 4.55
CA MET A 89 -12.50 5.59 5.83
C MET A 89 -12.84 4.10 5.98
N CYS A 90 -13.21 3.44 4.88
CA CYS A 90 -13.48 2.01 4.84
C CYS A 90 -12.20 1.17 4.99
N LEU A 91 -11.07 1.60 4.42
CA LEU A 91 -9.79 0.90 4.55
C LEU A 91 -9.32 0.88 6.01
N HIS A 92 -9.40 2.02 6.70
CA HIS A 92 -8.94 2.14 8.09
C HIS A 92 -9.98 1.77 9.16
N ALA A 93 -11.07 1.10 8.78
CA ALA A 93 -12.13 0.69 9.70
C ALA A 93 -12.81 1.79 10.52
N PHE A 94 -12.71 3.04 10.08
CA PHE A 94 -13.36 4.17 10.73
C PHE A 94 -14.83 4.33 10.33
N TYR A 95 -15.29 3.62 9.30
CA TYR A 95 -16.65 3.77 8.78
C TYR A 95 -17.18 2.49 8.12
N THR A 96 -18.46 2.22 8.34
CA THR A 96 -19.21 1.15 7.67
C THR A 96 -20.31 1.79 6.82
N PRO A 97 -20.20 1.74 5.47
CA PRO A 97 -21.22 2.27 4.58
C PRO A 97 -22.54 1.54 4.73
N THR A 98 -23.63 2.27 4.56
CA THR A 98 -24.96 1.67 4.37
C THR A 98 -25.01 0.92 3.04
N ARG A 99 -25.94 -0.04 2.91
CA ARG A 99 -26.18 -0.75 1.64
C ARG A 99 -26.41 0.23 0.47
N ARG A 100 -27.23 1.26 0.70
CA ARG A 100 -27.53 2.31 -0.29
C ARG A 100 -26.29 3.12 -0.70
N GLU A 101 -25.35 3.35 0.22
CA GLU A 101 -24.09 4.01 -0.12
C GLU A 101 -23.18 3.10 -0.95
N ALA A 102 -23.13 1.81 -0.63
CA ALA A 102 -22.40 0.83 -1.43
C ALA A 102 -22.97 0.72 -2.85
N GLU A 103 -24.30 0.68 -3.00
CA GLU A 103 -24.98 0.71 -4.31
C GLU A 103 -24.57 1.94 -5.12
N LYS A 104 -24.65 3.15 -4.51
CA LYS A 104 -24.24 4.39 -5.17
C LYS A 104 -22.73 4.43 -5.51
N ALA A 105 -21.88 3.80 -4.70
CA ALA A 105 -20.46 3.70 -5.00
C ALA A 105 -20.20 2.83 -6.24
N ILE A 106 -20.92 1.71 -6.36
CA ILE A 106 -20.86 0.80 -7.52
C ILE A 106 -21.41 1.50 -8.77
N GLU A 107 -22.54 2.19 -8.67
CA GLU A 107 -23.12 2.99 -9.76
C GLU A 107 -22.13 4.07 -10.23
N PHE A 108 -21.51 4.79 -9.29
CA PHE A 108 -20.49 5.77 -9.59
C PHE A 108 -19.27 5.12 -10.27
N ALA A 109 -18.81 3.97 -9.79
CA ALA A 109 -17.67 3.27 -10.38
C ALA A 109 -17.96 2.84 -11.83
N ARG A 110 -19.16 2.32 -12.11
CA ARG A 110 -19.62 2.02 -13.47
C ARG A 110 -19.64 3.25 -14.37
N PHE A 111 -20.24 4.34 -13.89
CA PHE A 111 -20.25 5.60 -14.63
C PHE A 111 -18.83 6.10 -14.93
N PHE A 112 -17.96 6.09 -13.93
CA PHE A 112 -16.60 6.61 -14.04
C PHE A 112 -15.76 5.78 -15.01
N THR A 113 -15.81 4.45 -14.90
CA THR A 113 -15.06 3.52 -15.76
C THR A 113 -15.46 3.66 -17.22
N GLU A 114 -16.76 3.78 -17.52
CA GLU A 114 -17.26 4.05 -18.87
C GLU A 114 -16.77 5.40 -19.42
N LYS A 115 -16.77 6.45 -18.59
CA LYS A 115 -16.20 7.73 -19.00
C LYS A 115 -14.68 7.68 -19.19
N ALA A 116 -13.97 6.89 -18.38
CA ALA A 116 -12.53 6.71 -18.48
C ALA A 116 -12.11 6.03 -19.79
N LYS A 117 -12.89 5.06 -20.29
CA LYS A 117 -12.68 4.43 -21.61
C LYS A 117 -12.67 5.46 -22.75
N GLY A 118 -13.52 6.49 -22.65
CA GLY A 118 -13.62 7.57 -23.63
C GLY A 118 -12.65 8.74 -23.45
N MET A 119 -11.76 8.70 -22.45
CA MET A 119 -10.86 9.82 -22.17
C MET A 119 -9.74 9.93 -23.21
N ASN A 120 -9.75 11.00 -23.99
CA ASN A 120 -8.64 11.32 -24.91
C ASN A 120 -7.52 12.09 -24.19
N VAL A 121 -6.64 11.35 -23.50
CA VAL A 121 -5.45 11.92 -22.85
C VAL A 121 -4.31 12.03 -23.85
N ALA A 122 -3.77 13.24 -24.03
CA ALA A 122 -2.67 13.49 -24.96
C ALA A 122 -1.44 12.61 -24.65
N GLU A 123 -0.82 12.06 -25.70
CA GLU A 123 0.31 11.13 -25.59
C GLU A 123 1.50 11.72 -24.81
N LYS A 124 1.72 13.04 -24.93
CA LYS A 124 2.73 13.77 -24.15
C LYS A 124 2.47 13.68 -22.64
N VAL A 125 1.20 13.74 -22.23
CA VAL A 125 0.79 13.63 -20.82
C VAL A 125 0.96 12.19 -20.34
N LYS A 126 0.57 11.19 -21.14
CA LYS A 126 0.79 9.76 -20.80
C LYS A 126 2.27 9.44 -20.57
N LYS A 127 3.16 9.92 -21.45
CA LYS A 127 4.62 9.79 -21.27
C LYS A 127 5.12 10.46 -19.99
N LYS A 128 4.58 11.64 -19.66
CA LYS A 128 4.92 12.36 -18.42
C LYS A 128 4.44 11.61 -17.18
N ALA A 129 3.23 11.04 -17.22
CA ALA A 129 2.67 10.20 -16.16
C ALA A 129 3.57 8.99 -15.91
N LYS A 130 3.90 8.25 -16.98
CA LYS A 130 4.76 7.06 -16.89
C LYS A 130 6.13 7.37 -16.28
N LYS A 131 6.76 8.48 -16.66
CA LYS A 131 8.03 8.92 -16.06
C LYS A 131 7.87 9.31 -14.58
N HIS A 132 6.79 10.02 -14.24
CA HIS A 132 6.52 10.46 -12.87
C HIS A 132 6.30 9.27 -11.93
N PHE A 133 5.38 8.37 -12.29
CA PHE A 133 5.00 7.25 -11.45
C PHE A 133 6.08 6.16 -11.37
N ARG A 134 6.87 5.92 -12.43
CA ARG A 134 8.06 5.05 -12.33
C ARG A 134 9.11 5.57 -11.36
N LYS A 135 9.28 6.90 -11.28
CA LYS A 135 10.20 7.51 -10.32
C LYS A 135 9.69 7.33 -8.88
N LEU A 136 8.39 7.50 -8.67
CA LEU A 136 7.75 7.23 -7.37
C LEU A 136 7.91 5.76 -6.98
N GLU A 137 7.67 4.83 -7.90
CA GLU A 137 7.82 3.40 -7.66
C GLU A 137 9.26 3.02 -7.27
N GLY A 138 10.24 3.57 -7.99
CA GLY A 138 11.65 3.39 -7.64
C GLY A 138 12.02 3.97 -6.27
N SER A 139 11.39 5.07 -5.86
CA SER A 139 11.62 5.67 -4.54
C SER A 139 11.01 4.82 -3.42
N TYR A 140 9.76 4.38 -3.61
CA TYR A 140 9.06 3.53 -2.64
C TYR A 140 9.77 2.18 -2.45
N ARG A 141 10.21 1.56 -3.55
CA ARG A 141 11.02 0.33 -3.50
C ARG A 141 12.32 0.52 -2.73
N LYS A 142 13.00 1.67 -2.89
CA LYS A 142 14.19 1.99 -2.09
C LYS A 142 13.88 2.11 -0.60
N THR A 143 12.76 2.74 -0.25
CA THR A 143 12.31 2.87 1.15
C THR A 143 12.02 1.51 1.75
N ILE A 144 11.25 0.64 1.08
CA ILE A 144 10.99 -0.73 1.55
C ILE A 144 12.30 -1.50 1.75
N MET A 145 13.18 -1.51 0.74
CA MET A 145 14.46 -2.22 0.85
C MET A 145 15.32 -1.70 2.01
N LEU A 146 15.24 -0.41 2.32
CA LEU A 146 15.94 0.16 3.47
C LEU A 146 15.33 -0.33 4.78
N THR A 147 14.00 -0.31 4.89
CA THR A 147 13.27 -0.83 6.06
C THR A 147 13.57 -2.31 6.28
N ASP A 148 13.52 -3.15 5.24
CA ASP A 148 13.85 -4.57 5.31
C ASP A 148 15.28 -4.80 5.80
N ARG A 149 16.24 -4.02 5.30
CA ARG A 149 17.65 -4.10 5.76
C ARG A 149 17.81 -3.73 7.22
N ILE A 150 17.10 -2.71 7.68
CA ILE A 150 17.11 -2.30 9.09
C ILE A 150 16.49 -3.41 9.95
N PHE A 151 15.39 -4.01 9.51
CA PHE A 151 14.76 -5.14 10.19
C PHE A 151 15.70 -6.35 10.29
N ILE A 152 16.31 -6.76 9.17
CA ILE A 152 17.28 -7.87 9.13
C ILE A 152 18.47 -7.58 10.05
N ALA A 153 19.03 -6.36 10.01
CA ALA A 153 20.12 -5.98 10.90
C ALA A 153 19.70 -6.04 12.38
N GLY A 154 18.50 -5.56 12.71
CA GLY A 154 17.93 -5.66 14.05
C GLY A 154 17.74 -7.10 14.51
N ALA A 155 17.24 -7.99 13.64
CA ALA A 155 17.07 -9.41 13.91
C ALA A 155 18.42 -10.13 14.14
N LEU A 156 19.45 -9.81 13.34
CA LEU A 156 20.80 -10.37 13.52
C LEU A 156 21.44 -9.92 14.84
N ILE A 157 21.29 -8.64 15.21
CA ILE A 157 21.79 -8.10 16.48
C ILE A 157 21.07 -8.79 17.65
N PHE A 158 19.75 -8.98 17.55
CA PHE A 158 18.98 -9.70 18.56
C PHE A 158 19.43 -11.15 18.69
N LEU A 159 19.58 -11.89 17.58
CA LEU A 159 20.03 -13.27 17.56
C LEU A 159 21.43 -13.42 18.16
N ALA A 160 22.36 -12.52 17.83
CA ALA A 160 23.70 -12.50 18.40
C ALA A 160 23.68 -12.27 19.92
N GLY A 161 22.89 -11.30 20.39
CA GLY A 161 22.71 -11.04 21.82
C GLY A 161 22.08 -12.22 22.56
N TRP A 162 21.10 -12.89 21.95
CA TRP A 162 20.46 -14.08 22.49
C TRP A 162 21.42 -15.27 22.58
N LEU A 163 22.19 -15.54 21.52
CA LEU A 163 23.19 -16.61 21.51
C LEU A 163 24.30 -16.35 22.54
N MET A 164 24.73 -15.11 22.72
CA MET A 164 25.66 -14.73 23.78
C MET A 164 25.09 -14.96 25.18
N LEU A 165 23.82 -14.61 25.42
CA LEU A 165 23.11 -14.89 26.67
C LEU A 165 23.00 -16.39 26.95
N LEU A 166 22.61 -17.18 25.95
CA LEU A 166 22.50 -18.63 26.05
C LEU A 166 23.86 -19.28 26.33
N HIS A 167 24.92 -18.83 25.65
CA HIS A 167 26.28 -19.28 25.92
C HIS A 167 26.68 -18.97 27.36
N LEU A 168 26.42 -17.74 27.84
CA LEU A 168 26.69 -17.30 29.21
C LEU A 168 25.99 -18.18 30.25
N THR A 169 24.73 -18.57 30.02
CA THR A 169 23.98 -19.46 30.92
C THR A 169 24.48 -20.89 30.93
N LEU A 170 25.02 -21.37 29.80
CA LEU A 170 25.51 -22.75 29.66
C LEU A 170 26.95 -22.91 30.16
N THR A 171 27.78 -21.88 30.08
CA THR A 171 29.20 -21.93 30.44
C THR A 171 29.52 -21.47 31.87
N MET A 172 28.53 -21.21 32.72
CA MET A 172 28.77 -20.82 34.11
C MET A 172 28.62 -21.96 35.11
N PRO A 173 29.72 -22.64 35.48
CA PRO A 173 29.89 -23.18 36.81
C PRO A 173 30.50 -22.11 37.73
N HIS A 174 30.12 -22.11 39.01
CA HIS A 174 30.76 -21.42 40.15
C HIS A 174 30.40 -19.95 40.52
N PRO A 175 30.42 -19.61 41.84
CA PRO A 175 29.66 -18.54 42.47
C PRO A 175 30.51 -17.29 42.76
N ALA A 176 31.60 -17.08 42.01
CA ALA A 176 32.51 -15.98 42.28
C ALA A 176 32.88 -15.27 40.97
N LEU A 177 32.05 -14.33 40.50
CA LEU A 177 32.47 -13.28 39.56
C LEU A 177 31.37 -12.21 39.31
N PRO A 178 31.02 -11.36 40.31
CA PRO A 178 29.87 -10.45 40.22
C PRO A 178 30.01 -9.33 39.17
N TRP A 179 31.23 -8.87 38.88
CA TRP A 179 31.47 -7.74 37.96
C TRP A 179 31.62 -8.12 36.48
N LYS A 180 32.36 -9.19 36.14
CA LYS A 180 32.45 -9.68 34.75
C LYS A 180 31.11 -10.23 34.25
N LEU A 181 30.28 -10.79 35.14
CA LEU A 181 28.90 -11.16 34.86
C LEU A 181 28.07 -9.95 34.45
N ARG A 182 28.10 -8.85 35.22
CA ARG A 182 27.37 -7.62 34.89
C ARG A 182 27.80 -7.03 33.55
N PHE A 183 29.09 -7.10 33.22
CA PHE A 183 29.63 -6.62 31.95
C PHE A 183 29.26 -7.51 30.76
N LEU A 184 29.28 -8.84 30.92
CA LEU A 184 28.84 -9.77 29.87
C LEU A 184 27.32 -9.74 29.68
N PHE A 185 26.55 -9.60 30.76
CA PHE A 185 25.10 -9.46 30.71
C PHE A 185 24.70 -8.14 30.06
N SER A 186 25.41 -7.02 30.33
CA SER A 186 25.16 -5.76 29.64
C SER A 186 25.58 -5.82 28.16
N MET A 187 26.71 -6.46 27.83
CA MET A 187 27.15 -6.69 26.45
C MET A 187 26.18 -7.56 25.63
N ALA A 188 25.34 -8.38 26.28
CA ALA A 188 24.31 -9.18 25.61
C ALA A 188 22.91 -8.52 25.66
N ALA A 189 22.54 -7.94 26.79
CA ALA A 189 21.22 -7.33 27.02
C ALA A 189 21.06 -5.97 26.34
N ILE A 190 22.14 -5.19 26.18
CA ILE A 190 22.09 -3.90 25.48
C ILE A 190 21.82 -4.11 23.98
N PRO A 191 22.55 -5.00 23.25
CA PRO A 191 22.21 -5.31 21.87
C PRO A 191 20.84 -5.99 21.70
N ALA A 192 20.46 -6.91 22.59
CA ALA A 192 19.14 -7.55 22.54
C ALA A 192 18.01 -6.54 22.80
N GLY A 193 18.19 -5.63 23.75
CA GLY A 193 17.24 -4.55 24.05
C GLY A 193 17.14 -3.51 22.94
N LEU A 194 18.26 -3.15 22.30
CA LEU A 194 18.27 -2.30 21.10
C LEU A 194 17.58 -2.97 19.92
N GLY A 195 17.88 -4.25 19.67
CA GLY A 195 17.21 -5.05 18.64
C GLY A 195 15.71 -5.14 18.87
N ALA A 196 15.27 -5.44 20.10
CA ALA A 196 13.86 -5.50 20.48
C ALA A 196 13.16 -4.12 20.37
N CYS A 197 13.85 -3.02 20.72
CA CYS A 197 13.31 -1.67 20.52
C CYS A 197 13.16 -1.33 19.04
N ILE A 198 14.14 -1.67 18.20
CA ILE A 198 14.08 -1.44 16.75
C ILE A 198 12.94 -2.26 16.15
N LEU A 199 12.82 -3.55 16.50
CA LEU A 199 11.74 -4.42 16.04
C LEU A 199 10.37 -3.90 16.53
N SER A 200 10.24 -3.47 17.78
CA SER A 200 8.98 -2.92 18.31
C SER A 200 8.62 -1.56 17.70
N LEU A 201 9.61 -0.72 17.39
CA LEU A 201 9.39 0.54 16.68
C LEU A 201 8.98 0.30 15.24
N LEU A 202 9.61 -0.66 14.56
CA LEU A 202 9.24 -1.10 13.21
C LEU A 202 7.86 -1.71 13.18
N GLU A 203 7.52 -2.58 14.14
CA GLU A 203 6.19 -3.19 14.27
C GLU A 203 5.12 -2.13 14.57
N LYS A 204 5.41 -1.15 15.43
CA LYS A 204 4.52 0.00 15.67
C LYS A 204 4.40 0.90 14.45
N TRP A 205 5.45 1.00 13.64
CA TRP A 205 5.44 1.74 12.38
C TRP A 205 4.68 0.99 11.30
N GLU A 206 4.78 -0.33 11.18
CA GLU A 206 3.96 -1.15 10.27
C GLU A 206 2.48 -1.10 10.66
N ARG A 207 2.16 -1.16 11.96
CA ARG A 207 0.78 -1.00 12.44
C ARG A 207 0.22 0.42 12.26
N LYS A 208 1.07 1.43 12.06
CA LYS A 208 0.68 2.84 11.83
C LYS A 208 0.84 3.29 10.38
N ALA A 209 1.66 2.60 9.61
CA ALA A 209 1.70 2.75 8.17
C ALA A 209 0.29 2.37 7.71
N PRO A 210 -0.42 3.27 7.03
CA PRO A 210 -1.65 2.86 6.37
C PRO A 210 -1.26 1.66 5.51
N GLU A 211 -1.86 0.49 5.74
CA GLU A 211 -1.79 -0.61 4.79
C GLU A 211 -2.23 -0.02 3.45
N VAL A 212 -1.25 0.19 2.56
CA VAL A 212 -1.40 0.76 1.23
C VAL A 212 -2.16 -0.22 0.34
#